data_AF-A0A940LDA4-F1
#
_entry.id   AF-A0A940LDA4-F1
#
_cell.length_a   1.000
_cell.length_b   1.000
_cell.length_c   1.000
_cell.angle_alpha   90.00
_cell.angle_beta   90.00
_cell.angle_gamma   90.00
#
_symmetry.space_group_name_H-M   'P 1'
#
loop_
_entity.id
_entity.type
_entity.pdbx_description
1 polymer ?
#
loop_
_entity_poly.entity_id
_entity_poly.type
_entity_poly.pdbx_seq_one_letter_code
_entity_poly.pdbx_strand_id
1 'polypeptide(L)'
;MTNERRQKIESVLSKRQNDLTVVLENVFDPHNISAVMRSCDAVGIQEIYVLNTKIPRHKKWGARSSSSAAKWLTVHQFENTEECFAALRKKYSTILTTHLST
;
A
#
# COMPACT_ATOMS: atom_id res chain seq x y z
N MET A 1 -5.36 -7.85 25.99
CA MET A 1 -4.13 -7.88 25.17
C MET A 1 -3.08 -8.59 26.00
N THR A 2 -2.44 -9.65 25.50
CA THR A 2 -1.36 -10.34 26.25
C THR A 2 -0.03 -9.60 26.07
N ASN A 3 0.91 -9.80 26.98
CA ASN A 3 2.22 -9.15 26.92
C ASN A 3 3.00 -9.60 25.67
N GLU A 4 2.91 -10.87 25.29
CA GLU A 4 3.56 -11.44 24.11
C GLU A 4 3.00 -10.79 22.83
N ARG A 5 1.68 -10.61 22.76
CA ARG A 5 1.05 -9.95 21.61
C ARG A 5 1.46 -8.49 21.51
N ARG A 6 1.55 -7.79 22.64
CA ARG A 6 2.01 -6.39 22.69
C ARG A 6 3.45 -6.27 22.19
N GLN A 7 4.37 -7.08 22.72
CA GLN A 7 5.78 -7.07 22.31
C GLN A 7 5.93 -7.38 20.82
N LYS A 8 5.15 -8.30 20.28
CA LYS A 8 5.16 -8.60 18.84
C LYS A 8 4.71 -7.39 18.00
N ILE A 9 3.67 -6.68 18.43
CA ILE A 9 3.21 -5.47 17.74
C ILE A 9 4.29 -4.38 17.80
N GLU A 10 4.87 -4.12 18.97
CA GLU A 10 5.94 -3.14 19.15
C GLU A 10 7.17 -3.48 18.29
N SER A 11 7.54 -4.76 18.19
CA SER A 11 8.64 -5.25 17.34
C SER A 11 8.40 -5.07 15.84
N VAL A 12 7.14 -5.16 15.38
CA VAL A 12 6.78 -4.88 13.98
C VAL A 12 6.77 -3.39 13.72
N LEU A 13 6.20 -2.60 14.64
CA LEU A 13 6.14 -1.14 14.53
C LEU A 13 7.54 -0.51 14.42
N SER A 14 8.53 -1.02 15.17
CA SER A 14 9.90 -0.52 15.10
C SER A 14 10.61 -0.80 13.77
N LYS A 15 10.05 -1.68 12.93
CA LYS A 15 10.58 -2.03 11.61
C LYS A 15 9.82 -1.37 10.45
N ARG A 16 8.86 -0.48 10.74
CA ARG A 16 8.14 0.24 9.69
C ARG A 16 9.04 1.25 8.99
N GLN A 17 8.93 1.30 7.66
CA GLN A 17 9.66 2.21 6.79
C GLN A 17 8.71 3.33 6.36
N ASN A 18 8.81 4.48 7.03
CA ASN A 18 7.91 5.61 6.78
C ASN A 18 8.28 6.43 5.53
N ASP A 19 9.46 6.19 4.98
CA ASP A 19 10.07 6.84 3.81
C ASP A 19 9.94 6.00 2.53
N LEU A 20 9.33 4.82 2.60
CA LEU A 20 9.05 3.94 1.46
C LEU A 20 7.55 3.68 1.30
N THR A 21 7.08 3.70 0.05
CA THR A 21 5.70 3.35 -0.31
C THR A 21 5.64 2.75 -1.72
N VAL A 22 4.47 2.21 -2.08
CA VAL A 22 4.17 1.70 -3.41
C VAL A 22 2.90 2.35 -3.94
N VAL A 23 2.93 2.70 -5.22
CA VAL A 23 1.78 3.18 -5.99
C VAL A 23 1.34 2.08 -6.94
N LEU A 24 0.06 1.71 -6.89
CA LEU A 24 -0.59 0.76 -7.79
C LEU A 24 -1.48 1.54 -8.75
N GLU A 25 -1.02 1.69 -9.99
CA GLU A 25 -1.76 2.41 -11.03
C GLU A 25 -2.61 1.45 -11.87
N ASN A 26 -3.92 1.67 -11.89
CA ASN A 26 -4.90 0.98 -12.73
C ASN A 26 -4.83 -0.57 -12.64
N VAL A 27 -4.50 -1.11 -11.46
CA VAL A 27 -4.49 -2.56 -11.24
C VAL A 27 -5.94 -3.06 -11.18
N PHE A 28 -6.36 -3.74 -12.25
CA PHE A 28 -7.75 -4.16 -12.44
C PHE A 28 -8.20 -5.22 -11.44
N ASP A 29 -7.39 -6.23 -11.17
CA ASP A 29 -7.76 -7.33 -10.27
C ASP A 29 -7.46 -6.97 -8.79
N PRO A 30 -8.48 -6.87 -7.91
CA PRO A 30 -8.29 -6.63 -6.48
C PRO A 30 -7.46 -7.71 -5.78
N HIS A 31 -7.36 -8.91 -6.35
CA HIS A 31 -6.48 -9.97 -5.86
C HIS A 31 -5.01 -9.52 -5.90
N ASN A 32 -4.57 -8.91 -7.01
CA ASN A 32 -3.19 -8.46 -7.17
C ASN A 32 -2.86 -7.33 -6.20
N ILE A 33 -3.79 -6.41 -5.97
CA ILE A 33 -3.65 -5.37 -4.95
C ILE A 33 -3.49 -6.01 -3.56
N SER A 34 -4.28 -7.05 -3.26
CA SER A 34 -4.20 -7.77 -1.98
C SER A 34 -2.87 -8.52 -1.80
N ALA A 35 -2.30 -9.05 -2.90
CA ALA A 35 -0.98 -9.66 -2.89
C ALA A 35 0.12 -8.62 -2.63
N VAL A 36 0.04 -7.44 -3.26
CA VAL A 36 0.98 -6.34 -3.00
C VAL A 36 0.87 -5.83 -1.58
N MET A 37 -0.34 -5.72 -1.01
CA MET A 37 -0.54 -5.39 0.41
C MET A 37 0.20 -6.37 1.32
N ARG A 38 0.13 -7.68 1.05
CA ARG A 38 0.86 -8.69 1.82
C ARG A 38 2.37 -8.47 1.75
N SER A 39 2.90 -8.20 0.56
CA SER A 39 4.33 -7.90 0.37
C SER A 39 4.73 -6.62 1.11
N CYS A 40 3.92 -5.56 1.03
CA CYS A 40 4.15 -4.29 1.72
C CYS A 40 4.22 -4.48 3.25
N ASP A 41 3.27 -5.22 3.83
CA ASP A 41 3.27 -5.51 5.26
C ASP A 41 4.51 -6.31 5.69
N ALA A 42 4.93 -7.28 4.88
CA ALA A 42 6.10 -8.11 5.15
C ALA A 42 7.43 -7.33 5.11
N VAL A 43 7.55 -6.34 4.23
CA VAL A 43 8.77 -5.51 4.11
C VAL A 43 8.75 -4.26 4.98
N GLY A 44 7.65 -3.99 5.70
CA GLY A 44 7.56 -2.86 6.63
C GLY A 44 7.01 -1.56 6.03
N ILE A 45 6.45 -1.57 4.82
CA ILE A 45 5.72 -0.41 4.28
C ILE A 45 4.44 -0.20 5.10
N GLN A 46 4.16 1.06 5.48
CA GLN A 46 2.95 1.41 6.25
C GLN A 46 1.81 1.92 5.37
N GLU A 47 2.13 2.62 4.29
CA GLU A 47 1.16 3.28 3.44
C GLU A 47 1.28 2.79 2.01
N ILE A 48 0.15 2.61 1.35
CA ILE A 48 0.09 2.29 -0.09
C ILE A 48 -0.90 3.23 -0.78
N TYR A 49 -0.65 3.49 -2.05
CA TYR A 49 -1.45 4.37 -2.90
C TYR A 49 -2.03 3.56 -4.05
N VAL A 50 -3.34 3.64 -4.27
CA VAL A 50 -4.02 3.03 -5.41
C VAL A 50 -4.57 4.16 -6.27
N LEU A 51 -4.09 4.26 -7.51
CA LEU A 51 -4.49 5.28 -8.47
C LEU A 51 -5.30 4.64 -9.59
N ASN A 52 -6.59 4.94 -9.66
CA ASN A 52 -7.52 4.38 -10.63
C ASN A 52 -8.09 5.47 -11.53
N THR A 53 -7.40 5.81 -12.61
CA THR A 53 -7.82 6.82 -13.61
C THR A 53 -8.58 6.24 -14.79
N LYS A 54 -8.40 4.93 -15.06
CA LYS A 54 -8.98 4.21 -16.20
C LYS A 54 -9.99 3.14 -15.80
N ILE A 55 -10.07 2.84 -14.51
CA ILE A 55 -10.92 1.79 -13.94
C ILE A 55 -11.69 2.35 -12.73
N PRO A 56 -12.85 1.78 -12.37
CA PRO A 56 -13.57 2.22 -11.18
C PRO A 56 -12.78 1.98 -9.89
N ARG A 57 -13.08 2.77 -8.85
CA ARG A 57 -12.57 2.53 -7.50
C ARG A 57 -12.98 1.17 -6.96
N HIS A 58 -12.04 0.51 -6.28
CA HIS A 58 -12.27 -0.76 -5.63
C HIS A 58 -13.05 -0.58 -4.34
N LYS A 59 -14.22 -1.22 -4.25
CA LYS A 59 -15.08 -1.18 -3.04
C LYS A 59 -14.56 -2.10 -1.93
N LYS A 60 -13.90 -3.20 -2.31
CA LYS A 60 -13.40 -4.24 -1.39
C LYS A 60 -12.10 -4.82 -1.92
N TRP A 61 -11.21 -5.15 -0.99
CA TRP A 61 -10.00 -5.93 -1.27
C TRP A 61 -10.28 -7.41 -0.96
N GLY A 62 -9.51 -8.32 -1.57
CA GLY A 62 -9.57 -9.74 -1.27
C GLY A 62 -9.22 -10.01 0.20
N ALA A 63 -10.23 -10.23 1.05
CA ALA A 63 -10.04 -10.45 2.48
C ALA A 63 -9.18 -11.70 2.80
N ARG A 64 -9.29 -12.75 1.98
CA ARG A 64 -8.43 -13.95 2.09
C ARG A 64 -7.05 -13.73 1.51
N SER A 65 -6.97 -13.14 0.30
CA SER A 65 -5.71 -12.93 -0.43
C SER A 65 -4.76 -11.94 0.24
N SER A 66 -5.26 -11.02 1.07
CA SER A 66 -4.43 -10.11 1.85
C SER A 66 -3.89 -10.70 3.16
N SER A 67 -4.37 -11.87 3.61
CA SER A 67 -4.01 -12.47 4.92
C SER A 67 -4.07 -11.46 6.09
N SER A 68 -5.08 -10.59 6.12
CA SER A 68 -5.23 -9.52 7.11
C SER A 68 -4.21 -8.37 7.03
N ALA A 69 -3.26 -8.37 6.09
CA ALA A 69 -2.30 -7.26 5.89
C ALA A 69 -3.02 -5.91 5.69
N ALA A 70 -4.17 -5.92 4.99
CA ALA A 70 -4.99 -4.74 4.78
C ALA A 70 -5.49 -4.06 6.08
N LYS A 71 -5.47 -4.76 7.23
CA LYS A 71 -5.82 -4.17 8.55
C LYS A 71 -4.66 -3.38 9.16
N TRP A 72 -3.44 -3.61 8.71
CA TRP A 72 -2.21 -3.04 9.26
C TRP A 72 -1.64 -1.93 8.38
N LEU A 73 -2.14 -1.81 7.15
CA LEU A 73 -1.72 -0.82 6.17
C LEU A 73 -2.73 0.32 6.07
N THR A 74 -2.22 1.53 5.81
CA THR A 74 -3.04 2.67 5.39
C THR A 74 -3.15 2.62 3.88
N VAL A 75 -4.39 2.61 3.36
CA VAL A 75 -4.64 2.55 1.91
C VAL A 75 -5.26 3.85 1.45
N HIS A 76 -4.50 4.60 0.67
CA HIS A 76 -4.96 5.81 0.01
C HIS A 76 -5.45 5.46 -1.40
N GLN A 77 -6.61 5.95 -1.78
CA GLN A 77 -7.19 5.67 -3.10
C GLN A 77 -7.53 6.99 -3.79
N PHE A 78 -7.01 7.16 -5.00
CA PHE A 78 -7.16 8.35 -5.84
C PHE A 78 -7.76 7.96 -7.19
N GLU A 79 -8.53 8.87 -7.77
CA GLU A 79 -9.08 8.76 -9.13
C GLU A 79 -8.47 9.82 -10.07
N ASN A 80 -7.62 10.70 -9.52
CA ASN A 80 -6.93 11.76 -10.24
C ASN A 80 -5.41 11.67 -10.00
N THR A 81 -4.63 11.76 -11.08
CA THR A 81 -3.17 11.63 -11.03
C THR A 81 -2.53 12.80 -10.29
N GLU A 82 -2.95 14.02 -10.58
CA GLU A 82 -2.38 15.24 -10.00
C GLU A 82 -2.55 15.26 -8.46
N GLU A 83 -3.73 14.90 -7.97
CA GLU A 83 -4.02 14.78 -6.53
C GLU A 83 -3.18 13.69 -5.85
N CYS A 84 -3.05 12.53 -6.49
CA CYS A 84 -2.23 11.43 -5.98
C CYS A 84 -0.76 11.84 -5.84
N PHE A 85 -0.20 12.44 -6.90
CA PHE A 85 1.19 12.89 -6.91
C PHE A 85 1.42 14.11 -6.00
N ALA A 86 0.43 14.99 -5.83
CA ALA A 86 0.49 16.06 -4.84
C ALA A 86 0.56 15.51 -3.41
N ALA A 87 -0.19 14.44 -3.11
CA ALA A 87 -0.10 13.76 -1.81
C ALA A 87 1.25 13.06 -1.62
N LEU A 88 1.75 12.35 -2.65
CA LEU A 88 3.06 11.68 -2.61
C LEU A 88 4.20 12.66 -2.38
N ARG A 89 4.26 13.76 -3.14
CA ARG A 89 5.34 14.75 -3.06
C ARG A 89 5.41 15.52 -1.73
N LYS A 90 4.33 15.51 -0.93
CA LYS A 90 4.37 16.06 0.44
C LYS A 90 5.19 15.19 1.39
N LYS A 91 5.33 13.89 1.10
CA LYS A 91 5.94 12.91 2.02
C LYS A 91 7.20 12.23 1.46
N TYR A 92 7.26 12.02 0.15
CA TYR A 92 8.33 11.29 -0.52
C TYR A 92 9.06 12.21 -1.51
N SER A 93 10.39 12.21 -1.44
CA SER A 93 11.25 13.07 -2.26
C SER A 93 11.48 12.53 -3.67
N THR A 94 11.57 11.21 -3.81
CA THR A 94 11.89 10.52 -5.07
C THR A 94 10.74 9.60 -5.47
N ILE A 95 10.39 9.62 -6.76
CA ILE A 95 9.40 8.73 -7.34
C ILE A 95 10.08 7.93 -8.47
N LEU A 96 10.02 6.61 -8.35
CA LEU A 96 10.55 5.68 -9.34
C LEU A 96 9.38 4.95 -10.01
N THR A 97 9.50 4.66 -11.31
CA THR A 97 8.46 3.97 -12.08
C THR A 97 9.03 2.70 -12.73
N THR A 98 8.17 1.71 -12.86
CA THR A 98 8.44 0.54 -13.70
C THR A 98 7.97 0.84 -15.11
N HIS A 99 8.89 0.84 -16.07
CA HIS A 99 8.60 1.07 -17.48
C HIS A 99 9.18 -0.06 -18.31
N LEU A 100 8.36 -0.65 -19.18
CA LEU A 100 8.84 -1.61 -20.17
C LEU A 100 9.41 -0.81 -21.36
N SER A 101 10.73 -0.65 -21.41
CA SER A 101 11.39 -0.08 -22.59
C SER A 101 11.27 -1.05 -23.75
N THR A 102 10.53 -0.66 -24.78
CA THR A 102 10.57 -1.29 -26.11
C THR A 102 11.75 -0.76 -26.91
#